data_AF-A0A935V4D4-F1
#
_entry.id   AF-A0A935V4D4-F1
#
_cell.length_a   1.000
_cell.length_b   1.000
_cell.length_c   1.000
_cell.angle_alpha   90.00
_cell.angle_beta   90.00
_cell.angle_gamma   90.00
#
_symmetry.space_group_name_H-M   'P 1'
#
loop_
_entity.id
_entity.type
_entity.pdbx_description
1 polymer ?
#
loop_
_entity_poly.entity_id
_entity_poly.type
_entity_poly.pdbx_seq_one_letter_code
_entity_poly.pdbx_strand_id
1 'polypeptide(L)' 'MASVALNCECPRHITDLLVRLGNFETYSAECESRSPADAVLHHYLKEVTGNARALLEEALAHVVAAEGISMPA' A
#
# COMPACT_ATOMS: atom_id res chain seq x y z
N MET A 1 13.23 17.82 -31.12
CA MET A 1 12.60 16.51 -30.83
C MET A 1 11.91 16.64 -29.50
N ALA A 2 10.57 16.75 -29.49
CA ALA A 2 9.82 16.71 -28.24
C ALA A 2 9.75 15.25 -27.80
N SER A 3 10.53 14.88 -26.79
CA SER A 3 10.28 13.66 -26.04
C SER A 3 8.87 13.78 -25.48
N VAL A 4 7.95 12.93 -25.92
CA VAL A 4 6.68 12.74 -25.22
C VAL A 4 7.05 12.37 -23.80
N ALA A 5 6.87 13.29 -22.85
CA ALA A 5 6.92 12.96 -21.45
C ALA A 5 5.80 11.94 -21.25
N LEU A 6 6.16 10.67 -21.07
CA LEU A 6 5.20 9.68 -20.62
C LEU A 6 4.59 10.22 -19.33
N ASN A 7 3.27 10.46 -19.32
CA ASN A 7 2.59 10.84 -18.09
C ASN A 7 2.83 9.74 -17.05
N CYS A 8 3.49 10.11 -15.96
CA CYS A 8 3.80 9.19 -14.87
C CYS A 8 2.48 8.64 -14.29
N GLU A 9 2.25 7.33 -14.41
CA GLU A 9 1.09 6.65 -13.80
C GLU A 9 1.39 6.10 -12.39
N CYS A 10 2.62 6.31 -11.88
CA CYS A 10 3.06 5.83 -10.58
C CYS A 10 2.12 6.20 -9.42
N PRO A 11 1.57 7.44 -9.30
CA PRO A 11 0.66 7.77 -8.20
C PRO A 11 -0.56 6.84 -8.16
N ARG A 12 -1.14 6.55 -9.33
CA ARG A 12 -2.30 5.66 -9.45
C ARG A 12 -1.95 4.24 -9.07
N HIS A 13 -0.85 3.71 -9.61
CA HIS A 13 -0.39 2.35 -9.31
C HIS A 13 -0.09 2.14 -7.83
N ILE A 14 0.57 3.10 -7.18
CA ILE A 14 0.87 3.00 -5.74
C ILE A 14 -0.43 3.07 -4.94
N THR A 15 -1.36 3.94 -5.30
CA THR A 15 -2.69 4.00 -4.65
C THR A 15 -3.44 2.68 -4.76
N ASP A 16 -3.45 2.05 -5.94
CA ASP A 16 -4.07 0.74 -6.16
C ASP A 16 -3.43 -0.35 -5.27
N LEU A 17 -2.11 -0.30 -5.07
CA LEU A 17 -1.40 -1.21 -4.17
C LEU A 17 -1.75 -0.94 -2.70
N LEU A 18 -1.81 0.32 -2.28
CA LEU A 18 -2.19 0.71 -0.92
C LEU A 18 -3.59 0.21 -0.55
N VAL A 19 -4.56 0.35 -1.46
CA VAL A 19 -5.92 -0.19 -1.26
C VAL A 19 -5.88 -1.71 -1.09
N ARG A 20 -5.12 -2.42 -1.92
CA ARG A 20 -5.00 -3.90 -1.82
C ARG A 20 -4.34 -4.33 -0.51
N LEU A 21 -3.28 -3.65 -0.09
CA LEU A 21 -2.59 -3.92 1.17
C LEU A 21 -3.49 -3.62 2.36
N GLY A 22 -4.19 -2.48 2.38
CA GLY A 22 -5.14 -2.15 3.44
C GLY A 22 -6.26 -3.19 3.55
N ASN A 23 -6.84 -3.61 2.42
CA ASN A 23 -7.86 -4.67 2.42
C ASN A 23 -7.32 -6.00 2.96
N PHE A 24 -6.08 -6.38 2.59
CA PHE A 24 -5.48 -7.62 3.07
C PHE A 24 -5.06 -7.54 4.55
N GLU A 25 -4.63 -6.37 5.03
CA GLU A 25 -4.31 -6.12 6.44
C GLU A 25 -5.57 -6.27 7.30
N THR A 26 -6.69 -5.65 6.91
CA THR A 26 -7.98 -5.80 7.58
C THR A 26 -8.46 -7.24 7.55
N TYR A 27 -8.43 -7.88 6.37
CA TYR A 27 -8.79 -9.29 6.21
C TYR A 27 -7.97 -10.19 7.13
N SER A 28 -6.65 -10.00 7.20
CA SER A 28 -5.76 -10.81 8.06
C SER A 28 -6.02 -10.58 9.54
N ALA A 29 -6.49 -9.39 9.94
CA ALA A 29 -6.87 -9.09 11.32
C ALA A 29 -8.21 -9.72 11.71
N GLU A 30 -9.14 -9.86 10.76
CA GLU A 30 -10.50 -10.35 10.99
C GLU A 30 -10.67 -11.84 10.63
N CYS A 31 -9.65 -12.47 10.07
CA CYS A 31 -9.71 -13.85 9.60
C CYS A 31 -9.95 -14.83 10.76
N GLU A 32 -10.91 -15.74 10.59
CA GLU A 32 -11.18 -16.79 11.55
C GLU A 32 -9.93 -17.69 11.73
N SER A 33 -9.48 -17.82 12.97
CA SER A 33 -8.34 -18.67 13.31
C SER A 33 -8.84 -20.05 13.74
N ARG A 34 -8.41 -21.10 13.05
CA ARG A 34 -8.84 -22.48 13.33
C ARG A 34 -7.95 -23.21 14.33
N SER A 35 -6.81 -22.62 14.68
CA SER A 35 -5.87 -23.14 15.67
C SER A 35 -4.96 -22.01 16.18
N PRO A 36 -4.23 -22.22 17.29
CA PRO A 36 -3.23 -21.26 17.76
C PRO A 36 -2.12 -20.96 16.73
N ALA A 37 -1.71 -21.97 15.94
CA ALA A 37 -0.71 -21.77 14.89
C ALA A 37 -1.23 -20.91 13.74
N ASP A 38 -2.51 -21.06 13.39
CA ASP A 38 -3.23 -20.25 12.38
C ASP A 38 -3.28 -18.78 12.83
N ALA A 39 -3.61 -18.54 14.11
CA ALA A 39 -3.65 -17.19 14.68
C ALA A 39 -2.27 -16.49 14.63
N VAL A 40 -1.18 -17.21 14.93
CA VAL A 40 0.18 -16.66 14.81
C VAL A 40 0.52 -16.30 13.37
N LEU A 41 0.15 -17.14 12.41
CA LEU A 41 0.33 -16.85 10.99
C LEU A 41 -0.44 -15.60 10.57
N HIS A 42 -1.71 -15.47 10.94
CA HIS A 42 -2.54 -14.30 10.61
C HIS A 42 -2.00 -13.01 11.24
N HIS A 43 -1.52 -13.07 12.48
CA HIS A 43 -0.86 -11.93 13.11
C HIS A 43 0.38 -11.50 12.33
N TYR A 44 1.24 -12.45 11.98
CA TYR A 44 2.42 -12.18 11.16
C TYR A 44 2.05 -11.56 9.80
N LEU A 45 1.04 -12.10 9.11
CA LEU A 45 0.56 -11.59 7.82
C LEU A 45 0.04 -10.15 7.93
N LYS A 46 -0.74 -9.85 8.97
CA LYS A 46 -1.18 -8.48 9.29
C LYS A 46 0.02 -7.55 9.47
N GLU A 47 1.00 -7.94 10.29
CA GLU A 47 2.18 -7.11 10.58
C GLU A 47 3.01 -6.82 9.34
N VAL A 48 3.36 -7.84 8.54
CA VAL A 48 4.16 -7.62 7.33
C VAL A 48 3.42 -6.80 6.28
N THR A 49 2.10 -6.97 6.18
CA THR A 49 1.26 -6.19 5.26
C THR A 49 1.19 -4.73 5.68
N GLY A 50 0.99 -4.45 6.98
CA GLY A 50 1.02 -3.09 7.51
C GLY A 50 2.37 -2.40 7.29
N ASN A 51 3.47 -3.12 7.49
CA ASN A 51 4.82 -2.60 7.20
C ASN A 51 5.00 -2.28 5.70
N ALA A 52 4.56 -3.18 4.81
CA ALA A 52 4.62 -2.93 3.37
C ALA A 52 3.75 -1.74 2.95
N ARG A 53 2.58 -1.57 3.57
CA ARG A 53 1.69 -0.42 3.34
C ARG A 53 2.38 0.88 3.72
N ALA A 54 2.98 0.97 4.91
CA ALA A 54 3.70 2.16 5.37
C ALA A 54 4.85 2.57 4.42
N LEU A 55 5.62 1.59 3.93
CA LEU A 55 6.68 1.85 2.94
C LEU A 55 6.14 2.43 1.62
N LEU A 56 4.97 1.96 1.18
CA LEU A 56 4.33 2.48 -0.03
C LEU A 56 3.63 3.82 0.20
N GLU A 57 3.16 4.12 1.40
CA GLU A 57 2.63 5.44 1.77
C GLU A 57 3.75 6.50 1.68
N GLU A 58 4.94 6.17 2.19
CA GLU A 58 6.13 7.02 2.05
C GLU A 58 6.53 7.19 0.58
N ALA A 59 6.56 6.10 -0.19
CA ALA A 59 6.84 6.16 -1.63
C ALA A 59 5.83 7.02 -2.39
N LEU A 60 4.54 6.94 -2.04
CA LEU A 60 3.50 7.77 -2.65
C LEU A 60 3.73 9.26 -2.35
N ALA A 61 4.08 9.60 -1.10
CA ALA A 61 4.38 10.97 -0.72
C ALA A 61 5.55 11.55 -1.53
N HIS A 62 6.60 10.76 -1.78
CA HIS A 62 7.71 11.15 -2.65
C HIS A 62 7.27 11.38 -4.09
N VAL A 63 6.44 10.51 -4.66
CA VAL A 63 5.93 10.66 -6.03
C VAL A 63 5.04 11.89 -6.14
N VAL A 64 4.12 12.11 -5.19
CA VAL A 64 3.25 13.29 -5.14
C VAL A 64 4.06 14.59 -5.10
N ALA A 65 5.12 14.63 -4.27
CA ALA A 65 6.02 15.77 -4.18
C ALA A 65 6.81 16.00 -5.49
N ALA A 66 7.28 14.94 -6.14
CA ALA A 66 8.01 15.02 -7.40
C ALA A 66 7.15 15.52 -8.57
N GLU A 67 5.87 15.14 -8.60
CA GLU A 67 4.91 15.52 -9.63
C GLU A 67 4.20 16.87 -9.33
N GLY A 68 4.48 17.50 -8.18
CA GLY A 68 3.85 18.76 -7.77
C GLY A 68 2.34 18.64 -7.50
N ILE A 69 1.86 17.45 -7.15
CA ILE A 69 0.45 17.17 -6.87
C ILE A 69 0.13 17.69 -5.45
N SER A 70 -0.87 18.56 -5.32
CA SER A 70 -1.36 18.98 -4.00
C SER A 70 -2.21 17.85 -3.41
N MET A 71 -1.89 17.38 -2.21
CA MET A 71 -2.83 16.55 -1.45
C MET A 71 -3.94 17.46 -0.90
N PRO A 72 -5.21 17.01 -0.91
CA PRO A 72 -6.27 17.70 -0.20
C PRO A 72 -5.96 17.70 1.31
N ALA A 73 -6.28 18.82 1.98
CA ALA A 73 -6.10 19.00 3.42
C ALA A 73 -7.08 18.14 4.24
#